data_AF-A0A3M1E4T0-F1
#
_entry.id   AF-A0A3M1E4T0-F1
#
_cell.length_a   1.000
_cell.length_b   1.000
_cell.length_c   1.000
_cell.angle_alpha   90.00
_cell.angle_beta   90.00
_cell.angle_gamma   90.00
#
_symmetry.space_group_name_H-M   'P 1'
#
loop_
_entity.id
_entity.type
_entity.pdbx_description
1 polymer ?
#
loop_
_entity_poly.entity_id
_entity_poly.type
_entity_poly.pdbx_seq_one_letter_code
_entity_poly.pdbx_strand_id
1 'polypeptide(L)'
;RLTHLLARAAGCRGMVAGQVVDMESEGKKIDFPTLEYIHTRKTGALILASVQMGALVGGADDSGYQALTDYGRAAGLAFQIADDILDVVGDQELLGKDVGSDQQRGKATYPALLGLEEARQRAREMRDRALQALEPLGERAEPLRLLAHFIVDRSF
;
A
#
# COMPACT_ATOMS: atom_id res chain seq x y z
N ARG A 1 16.33 -13.52 -13.13
CA ARG A 1 16.21 -12.37 -12.19
C ARG A 1 14.76 -12.07 -11.83
N LEU A 2 13.85 -11.89 -12.80
CA LEU A 2 12.43 -11.59 -12.56
C LEU A 2 11.71 -12.67 -11.73
N THR A 3 11.84 -13.95 -12.09
CA THR A 3 11.24 -15.06 -11.35
C THR A 3 11.68 -15.11 -9.88
N HIS A 4 12.95 -14.80 -9.59
CA HIS A 4 13.45 -14.73 -8.22
C HIS A 4 12.82 -13.57 -7.44
N LEU A 5 12.68 -12.41 -8.07
CA LEU A 5 12.07 -11.22 -7.48
C LEU A 5 10.60 -11.48 -7.16
N LEU A 6 9.84 -12.03 -8.11
CA LEU A 6 8.45 -12.43 -7.91
C LEU A 6 8.32 -13.52 -6.84
N ALA A 7 9.12 -14.59 -6.89
CA ALA A 7 9.07 -15.66 -5.90
C ALA A 7 9.35 -15.16 -4.48
N ARG A 8 10.32 -14.24 -4.31
CA ARG A 8 10.62 -13.63 -3.02
C ARG A 8 9.49 -12.71 -2.53
N ALA A 9 8.85 -11.97 -3.42
CA ALA A 9 7.74 -11.09 -3.09
C ALA A 9 6.44 -11.85 -2.80
N ALA A 10 6.18 -12.97 -3.47
CA ALA A 10 5.00 -13.80 -3.24
C ALA A 10 5.18 -14.77 -2.06
N GLY A 11 6.41 -15.22 -1.79
CA GLY A 11 6.69 -16.27 -0.81
C GLY A 11 6.75 -15.82 0.64
N CYS A 12 7.37 -16.65 1.49
CA CYS A 12 7.50 -16.48 2.94
C CYS A 12 8.35 -15.27 3.40
N ARG A 13 8.85 -14.46 2.47
CA ARG A 13 9.55 -13.19 2.74
C ARG A 13 8.78 -11.97 2.25
N GLY A 14 7.60 -12.17 1.69
CA GLY A 14 6.73 -11.10 1.18
C GLY A 14 5.28 -11.40 1.54
N MET A 15 4.41 -11.52 0.54
CA MET A 15 2.96 -11.64 0.69
C MET A 15 2.54 -12.70 1.71
N VAL A 16 3.09 -13.92 1.64
CA VAL A 16 2.73 -14.99 2.58
C VAL A 16 3.09 -14.63 4.02
N ALA A 17 4.23 -13.98 4.27
CA ALA A 17 4.59 -13.55 5.63
C ALA A 17 3.61 -12.48 6.16
N GLY A 18 3.25 -11.51 5.32
CA GLY A 18 2.24 -10.51 5.69
C GLY A 18 0.89 -11.14 5.99
N GLN A 19 0.47 -12.10 5.17
CA GLN A 19 -0.79 -12.83 5.37
C GLN A 19 -0.80 -13.66 6.66
N VAL A 20 0.31 -14.30 7.01
CA VAL A 20 0.41 -15.06 8.28
C VAL A 20 0.25 -14.14 9.47
N VAL A 21 0.99 -13.02 9.51
CA VAL A 21 0.91 -12.07 10.63
C VAL A 21 -0.47 -11.41 10.70
N ASP A 22 -1.11 -11.14 9.56
CA ASP A 22 -2.49 -10.64 9.50
C ASP A 22 -3.47 -11.60 10.17
N MET A 23 -3.45 -12.88 9.78
CA MET A 23 -4.32 -13.90 10.37
C MET A 23 -4.04 -14.12 11.87
N GLU A 24 -2.77 -14.07 12.28
CA GLU A 24 -2.40 -14.16 13.70
C GLU A 24 -2.83 -12.92 14.51
N SER A 25 -3.07 -11.79 13.84
CA SER A 25 -3.47 -10.52 14.45
C SER A 25 -4.99 -10.35 14.54
N GLU A 26 -5.78 -11.19 13.88
CA GLU A 26 -7.24 -11.12 13.92
C GLU A 26 -7.78 -11.18 15.35
N GLY A 27 -8.65 -10.23 15.69
CA GLY A 27 -9.25 -10.12 17.03
C GLY A 27 -8.30 -9.61 18.12
N LYS A 28 -7.08 -9.21 17.77
CA LYS A 28 -6.10 -8.64 18.69
C LYS A 28 -5.91 -7.14 18.45
N LYS A 29 -5.54 -6.41 19.50
CA LYS A 29 -5.00 -5.05 19.33
C LYS A 29 -3.55 -5.17 18.86
N ILE A 30 -3.24 -4.57 17.72
CA ILE A 30 -1.87 -4.48 17.22
C ILE A 30 -1.38 -3.04 17.24
N ASP A 31 -0.07 -2.87 17.31
CA ASP A 31 0.57 -1.57 17.21
C ASP A 31 0.81 -1.16 15.74
N PHE A 32 1.16 0.10 15.55
CA PHE A 32 1.43 0.66 14.23
C PHE A 32 2.56 -0.07 13.47
N PRO A 33 3.71 -0.42 14.09
CA PRO A 33 4.75 -1.20 13.41
C PRO A 33 4.26 -2.55 12.87
N THR A 34 3.42 -3.26 13.63
CA THR A 34 2.85 -4.54 13.18
C THR A 34 1.90 -4.34 12.01
N LEU A 35 1.04 -3.32 12.07
CA LEU A 35 0.13 -2.97 10.97
C LEU A 35 0.91 -2.64 9.67
N GLU A 36 1.94 -1.79 9.78
CA GLU A 36 2.78 -1.44 8.63
C GLU A 36 3.55 -2.67 8.10
N TYR A 37 4.02 -3.56 8.97
CA TYR A 37 4.64 -4.83 8.55
C TYR A 37 3.68 -5.69 7.73
N ILE A 38 2.45 -5.89 8.22
CA ILE A 38 1.42 -6.68 7.52
C ILE A 38 1.21 -6.11 6.12
N HIS A 39 0.95 -4.82 6.01
CA HIS A 39 0.55 -4.19 4.75
C HIS A 39 1.70 -4.05 3.75
N THR A 40 2.90 -3.69 4.21
CA THR A 40 4.09 -3.64 3.33
C THR A 40 4.45 -5.00 2.75
N ARG A 41 4.10 -6.10 3.43
CA ARG A 41 4.35 -7.47 2.98
C ARG A 41 3.19 -8.05 2.18
N LYS A 42 1.99 -8.08 2.75
CA LYS A 42 0.79 -8.70 2.17
C LYS A 42 0.44 -8.08 0.82
N THR A 43 0.44 -6.75 0.74
CA THR A 43 0.00 -6.02 -0.45
C THR A 43 1.17 -5.30 -1.11
N GLY A 44 1.97 -4.57 -0.33
CA GLY A 44 3.06 -3.74 -0.84
C GLY A 44 4.14 -4.54 -1.57
N ALA A 45 4.44 -5.78 -1.16
CA ALA A 45 5.53 -6.55 -1.74
C ALA A 45 5.30 -6.89 -3.22
N LEU A 46 4.07 -7.22 -3.61
CA LEU A 46 3.73 -7.54 -5.00
C LEU A 46 3.63 -6.30 -5.90
N ILE A 47 3.15 -5.18 -5.35
CA ILE A 47 3.15 -3.88 -6.06
C ILE A 47 4.59 -3.46 -6.34
N LEU A 48 5.44 -3.46 -5.30
CA LEU A 48 6.87 -3.18 -5.45
C LEU A 48 7.52 -4.12 -6.47
N ALA A 49 7.21 -5.42 -6.38
CA ALA A 49 7.77 -6.39 -7.30
C ALA A 49 7.41 -6.10 -8.76
N SER A 50 6.15 -5.77 -9.03
CA SER A 50 5.66 -5.37 -10.35
C SER A 50 6.42 -4.19 -10.91
N VAL A 51 6.61 -3.13 -10.11
CA VAL A 51 7.38 -1.95 -10.50
C VAL A 51 8.85 -2.30 -10.78
N GLN A 52 9.50 -3.05 -9.89
CA GLN A 52 10.90 -3.45 -10.06
C GLN A 52 11.11 -4.36 -11.28
N MET A 53 10.16 -5.23 -11.59
CA MET A 53 10.21 -6.05 -12.81
C MET A 53 10.09 -5.17 -14.06
N GLY A 54 9.19 -4.17 -14.05
CA GLY A 54 9.08 -3.18 -15.11
C GLY A 54 10.38 -2.39 -15.31
N ALA A 55 11.02 -1.96 -14.22
CA ALA A 55 12.32 -1.29 -14.25
C ALA A 55 13.41 -2.16 -14.92
N LEU A 56 13.47 -3.44 -14.56
CA LEU A 56 14.45 -4.38 -15.12
C LEU A 56 14.20 -4.68 -16.60
N VAL A 57 12.95 -4.90 -16.99
CA VAL A 57 12.59 -5.16 -18.39
C VAL A 57 12.78 -3.90 -19.24
N GLY A 58 12.48 -2.73 -18.70
CA GLY A 58 12.66 -1.43 -19.35
C GLY A 58 14.12 -0.96 -19.43
N GLY A 59 15.06 -1.73 -18.87
CA GLY A 59 16.49 -1.40 -18.93
C GLY A 59 16.88 -0.17 -18.11
N ALA A 60 16.22 0.06 -16.97
CA ALA A 60 16.60 1.13 -16.05
C ALA A 60 18.04 0.93 -15.56
N ASP A 61 18.79 2.03 -15.46
CA ASP A 61 20.07 2.05 -14.76
C ASP A 61 19.88 1.96 -13.24
N ASP A 62 20.97 1.94 -12.49
CA ASP A 62 20.90 1.78 -11.02
C ASP A 62 20.10 2.90 -10.34
N SER A 63 20.25 4.14 -10.83
CA SER A 63 19.52 5.30 -10.33
C SER A 63 18.01 5.17 -10.60
N GLY A 64 17.64 4.86 -11.84
CA GLY A 64 16.25 4.65 -12.22
C GLY A 64 15.61 3.45 -11.53
N TYR A 65 16.36 2.36 -11.34
CA TYR A 65 15.90 1.19 -10.59
C TYR A 65 15.64 1.54 -9.12
N GLN A 66 16.49 2.36 -8.50
CA GLN A 66 16.30 2.80 -7.12
C GLN A 66 15.10 3.76 -6.99
N ALA A 67 14.97 4.73 -7.89
CA ALA A 67 13.82 5.63 -7.98
C ALA A 67 12.49 4.85 -8.09
N LEU A 68 12.43 3.88 -9.01
CA LEU A 68 11.26 3.01 -9.20
C LEU A 68 11.01 2.08 -7.99
N THR A 69 12.07 1.63 -7.32
CA THR A 69 11.95 0.85 -6.08
C THR A 69 11.31 1.68 -4.96
N ASP A 70 11.73 2.93 -4.77
CA ASP A 70 11.19 3.80 -3.73
C ASP A 70 9.76 4.25 -4.06
N TYR A 71 9.47 4.53 -5.34
CA TYR A 71 8.10 4.71 -5.83
C TYR A 71 7.22 3.51 -5.48
N GLY A 72 7.64 2.29 -5.83
CA GLY A 72 6.85 1.07 -5.62
C GLY A 72 6.55 0.79 -4.15
N ARG A 73 7.49 1.11 -3.24
CA ARG A 73 7.27 1.01 -1.79
C ARG A 73 6.21 1.98 -1.30
N ALA A 74 6.35 3.26 -1.68
CA ALA A 74 5.44 4.31 -1.25
C ALA A 74 4.04 4.13 -1.85
N ALA A 75 3.95 3.86 -3.16
CA ALA A 75 2.70 3.59 -3.86
C ALA A 75 1.99 2.33 -3.31
N GLY A 76 2.74 1.27 -2.99
CA GLY A 76 2.17 0.07 -2.40
C GLY A 76 1.54 0.30 -1.02
N LEU A 77 2.16 1.14 -0.19
CA LEU A 77 1.59 1.52 1.10
C LEU A 77 0.40 2.46 0.95
N ALA A 78 0.51 3.46 0.06
CA ALA A 78 -0.60 4.36 -0.28
C ALA A 78 -1.84 3.59 -0.74
N PHE A 79 -1.63 2.55 -1.58
CA PHE A 79 -2.70 1.68 -2.05
C PHE A 79 -3.46 1.02 -0.91
N GLN A 80 -2.74 0.44 0.05
CA GLN A 80 -3.39 -0.25 1.16
C GLN A 80 -4.14 0.72 2.08
N ILE A 81 -3.56 1.89 2.38
CA ILE A 81 -4.26 2.89 3.21
C ILE A 81 -5.53 3.39 2.50
N ALA A 82 -5.46 3.62 1.19
CA ALA A 82 -6.60 3.99 0.36
C ALA A 82 -7.70 2.91 0.36
N ASP A 83 -7.32 1.63 0.21
CA ASP A 83 -8.22 0.47 0.27
C ASP A 83 -8.93 0.38 1.64
N ASP A 84 -8.19 0.51 2.73
CA ASP A 84 -8.74 0.52 4.09
C ASP A 84 -9.75 1.68 4.31
N ILE A 85 -9.48 2.85 3.72
CA ILE A 85 -10.39 4.02 3.78
C ILE A 85 -11.67 3.74 3.00
N LEU A 86 -11.55 3.19 1.79
CA LEU A 86 -12.68 2.84 0.93
C LEU A 86 -13.60 1.82 1.59
N ASP A 87 -13.03 0.80 2.24
CA ASP A 87 -13.81 -0.20 2.98
C ASP A 87 -14.65 0.47 4.07
N VAL A 88 -14.07 1.37 4.87
CA VAL A 88 -14.78 2.06 5.96
C VAL A 88 -15.86 3.02 5.43
N VAL A 89 -15.58 3.78 4.37
CA VAL A 89 -16.55 4.74 3.80
C VAL A 89 -17.70 4.00 3.11
N GLY A 90 -17.39 2.96 2.33
CA GLY A 90 -18.41 2.14 1.66
C GLY A 90 -19.34 1.43 2.64
N ASP A 91 -18.80 0.90 3.73
CA ASP A 91 -19.59 0.30 4.82
C ASP A 91 -20.53 1.33 5.47
N GLN A 92 -20.09 2.57 5.71
CA GLN A 92 -20.93 3.63 6.26
C GLN A 92 -22.09 4.01 5.33
N GLU A 93 -21.87 4.05 4.02
CA GLU A 93 -22.93 4.33 3.04
C GLU A 93 -23.94 3.18 2.95
N LEU A 94 -23.48 1.93 3.00
CA LEU A 94 -24.32 0.74 2.89
C LEU A 94 -25.13 0.46 4.16
N LEU A 95 -24.57 0.71 5.35
CA LEU A 95 -25.20 0.37 6.63
C LEU A 95 -26.15 1.46 7.15
N GLY A 96 -26.14 2.65 6.56
CA GLY A 96 -26.92 3.79 7.04
C GLY A 96 -26.33 4.38 8.33
N LYS A 97 -26.36 5.71 8.43
CA LYS A 97 -25.57 6.58 9.32
C LYS A 97 -25.54 6.29 10.84
N ASP A 98 -26.28 5.31 11.36
CA ASP A 98 -26.46 5.14 12.81
C ASP A 98 -26.27 3.70 13.33
N VAL A 99 -25.48 2.87 12.66
CA VAL A 99 -25.20 1.52 13.17
C VAL A 99 -23.83 1.49 13.83
N GLY A 100 -23.79 1.91 15.09
CA GLY A 100 -22.75 1.56 16.07
C GLY A 100 -22.74 0.07 16.44
N SER A 101 -22.97 -0.82 15.47
CA SER A 101 -22.92 -2.26 15.67
C SER A 101 -22.32 -2.90 14.43
N ASP A 102 -21.00 -2.85 14.34
CA ASP A 102 -20.22 -4.07 14.42
C ASP A 102 -18.74 -3.79 14.10
N GLN A 103 -17.93 -3.75 15.17
CA GLN A 103 -16.51 -4.09 15.13
C GLN A 103 -16.28 -5.56 14.70
N GLN A 104 -17.17 -6.15 13.90
CA GLN A 104 -17.11 -7.55 13.46
C GLN A 104 -16.13 -7.69 12.30
N ARG A 105 -14.86 -7.67 12.70
CA ARG A 105 -13.85 -8.64 12.24
C ARG A 105 -12.52 -8.49 12.99
N GLY A 106 -12.38 -7.49 13.88
CA GLY A 106 -11.11 -7.26 14.57
C GLY A 106 -9.94 -7.12 13.61
N LYS A 107 -10.20 -6.70 12.36
CA LYS A 107 -9.17 -6.43 11.37
C LYS A 107 -8.50 -5.12 11.75
N ALA A 108 -7.18 -5.17 11.84
CA ALA A 108 -6.40 -3.97 12.05
C ALA A 108 -6.27 -3.24 10.71
N THR A 109 -6.89 -2.06 10.63
CA THR A 109 -6.82 -1.17 9.47
C THR A 109 -6.28 0.20 9.89
N TYR A 110 -5.80 0.98 8.92
CA TYR A 110 -5.30 2.33 9.19
C TYR A 110 -6.35 3.25 9.86
N PRO A 111 -7.61 3.34 9.36
CA PRO A 111 -8.63 4.16 10.02
C PRO A 111 -8.97 3.68 11.44
N ALA A 112 -8.95 2.36 11.68
CA ALA A 112 -9.23 1.82 13.01
C ALA A 112 -8.13 2.15 14.04
N LEU A 113 -6.88 2.28 13.59
CA LEU A 113 -5.75 2.58 14.47
C LEU A 113 -5.48 4.08 14.63
N LEU A 114 -5.62 4.86 13.56
CA LEU A 114 -5.22 6.27 13.52
C LEU A 114 -6.39 7.25 13.57
N GLY A 115 -7.59 6.82 13.18
CA GLY A 115 -8.67 7.72 12.78
C GLY A 115 -8.69 7.94 11.27
N LEU A 116 -9.87 8.28 10.74
CA LEU A 116 -10.10 8.43 9.30
C LEU A 116 -9.30 9.59 8.70
N GLU A 117 -9.24 10.73 9.38
CA GLU A 117 -8.53 11.92 8.87
C GLU A 117 -7.01 11.72 8.87
N GLU A 118 -6.48 11.09 9.91
CA GLU A 118 -5.07 10.73 10.00
C GLU A 118 -4.69 9.68 8.96
N ALA A 119 -5.53 8.66 8.72
CA ALA A 119 -5.33 7.69 7.65
C ALA A 119 -5.33 8.36 6.27
N ARG A 120 -6.26 9.28 6.02
CA ARG A 120 -6.32 10.11 4.81
C ARG A 120 -5.05 10.93 4.60
N GLN A 121 -4.55 11.56 5.66
CA GLN A 121 -3.31 12.32 5.61
C GLN A 121 -2.11 11.41 5.29
N ARG A 122 -2.05 10.24 5.92
CA ARG A 122 -1.01 9.24 5.66
C ARG A 122 -1.01 8.74 4.21
N ALA A 123 -2.18 8.52 3.62
CA ALA A 123 -2.30 8.16 2.20
C ALA A 123 -1.70 9.24 1.29
N ARG A 124 -2.02 10.52 1.55
CA ARG A 124 -1.46 11.67 0.82
C ARG A 124 0.06 11.76 0.98
N GLU A 125 0.59 11.60 2.19
CA GLU A 125 2.04 11.57 2.43
C GLU A 125 2.73 10.47 1.61
N MET A 126 2.15 9.26 1.54
CA MET A 126 2.74 8.17 0.77
C MET A 126 2.66 8.40 -0.74
N ARG A 127 1.58 9.02 -1.24
CA ARG A 127 1.52 9.50 -2.63
C ARG A 127 2.62 10.51 -2.89
N ASP A 128 2.78 11.52 -2.03
CA ASP A 128 3.75 12.59 -2.25
C ASP A 128 5.20 12.04 -2.22
N ARG A 129 5.49 11.07 -1.35
CA ARG A 129 6.76 10.32 -1.39
C ARG A 129 6.95 9.52 -2.68
N ALA A 130 5.89 8.91 -3.20
CA ALA A 130 5.95 8.21 -4.48
C ALA A 130 6.25 9.19 -5.63
N LEU A 131 5.59 10.36 -5.65
CA LEU A 131 5.84 11.41 -6.65
C LEU A 131 7.27 11.95 -6.58
N GLN A 132 7.78 12.21 -5.37
CA GLN A 132 9.14 12.66 -5.14
C GLN A 132 10.17 11.63 -5.64
N ALA A 133 9.94 10.34 -5.42
CA ALA A 133 10.82 9.28 -5.90
C ALA A 133 10.95 9.23 -7.43
N LEU A 134 9.98 9.80 -8.17
CA LEU A 134 9.97 9.86 -9.63
C LEU A 134 10.64 11.12 -10.20
N GLU A 135 11.07 12.08 -9.38
CA GLU A 135 11.73 13.32 -9.85
C GLU A 135 12.91 13.05 -10.80
N PRO A 136 13.84 12.10 -10.51
CA PRO A 136 14.99 11.84 -11.39
C PRO A 136 14.62 11.31 -12.78
N LEU A 137 13.40 10.79 -12.95
CA LEU A 137 12.93 10.22 -14.21
C LEU A 137 12.26 11.26 -15.13
N GLY A 138 12.04 12.48 -14.65
CA GLY A 138 11.46 13.58 -15.42
C GLY A 138 10.11 13.24 -16.03
N GLU A 139 9.80 13.78 -17.21
CA GLU A 139 8.50 13.60 -17.88
C GLU A 139 8.17 12.13 -18.19
N ARG A 140 9.18 11.26 -18.33
CA ARG A 140 8.99 9.84 -18.64
C ARG A 140 8.22 9.08 -17.55
N ALA A 141 8.21 9.59 -16.33
CA ALA A 141 7.49 9.01 -15.21
C ALA A 141 6.02 9.43 -15.11
N GLU A 142 5.50 10.22 -16.06
CA GLU A 142 4.13 10.75 -15.98
C GLU A 142 3.05 9.68 -15.80
N PRO A 143 3.09 8.52 -16.49
CA PRO A 143 2.11 7.46 -16.26
C PRO A 143 2.11 6.96 -14.80
N LEU A 144 3.27 6.91 -14.15
CA LEU A 144 3.40 6.50 -12.76
C LEU A 144 2.91 7.57 -11.78
N ARG A 145 3.06 8.86 -12.11
CA ARG A 145 2.47 9.96 -11.33
C ARG A 145 0.95 9.88 -11.34
N LEU A 146 0.37 9.72 -12.53
CA LEU A 146 -1.09 9.56 -12.68
C LEU A 146 -1.61 8.37 -11.88
N LEU A 147 -0.89 7.25 -11.88
CA LEU A 147 -1.24 6.09 -11.04
C LEU A 147 -1.17 6.41 -9.54
N ALA A 148 -0.13 7.11 -9.07
CA ALA A 148 -0.03 7.48 -7.65
C ALA A 148 -1.18 8.40 -7.21
N HIS A 149 -1.55 9.37 -8.05
CA HIS A 149 -2.74 10.20 -7.84
C HIS A 149 -4.01 9.35 -7.80
N PHE A 150 -4.24 8.54 -8.84
CA PHE A 150 -5.42 7.69 -8.95
C PHE A 150 -5.61 6.77 -7.72
N ILE A 151 -4.53 6.18 -7.22
CA ILE A 151 -4.57 5.28 -6.05
C ILE A 151 -5.20 5.97 -4.83
N VAL A 152 -4.82 7.23 -4.59
CA VAL A 152 -5.22 7.98 -3.40
C VAL A 152 -6.53 8.72 -3.63
N ASP A 153 -6.65 9.44 -4.74
CA ASP A 153 -7.76 10.36 -5.02
C ASP A 153 -9.11 9.64 -5.16
N ARG A 154 -9.13 8.34 -5.50
CA ARG A 154 -10.38 7.53 -5.52
C ARG A 154 -11.02 7.30 -4.14
N SER A 155 -10.30 7.60 -3.06
CA SER A 155 -10.71 7.30 -1.67
C SER A 155 -11.28 8.53 -0.95
N PHE A 156 -11.50 9.62 -1.70
CA PHE A 156 -11.97 10.93 -1.25
C PHE A 156 -13.14 11.38 -2.11
#